data_AF-A0A357KTB7-F1
#
_entry.id   AF-A0A357KTB7-F1
#
_cell.length_a   1.000
_cell.length_b   1.000
_cell.length_c   1.000
_cell.angle_alpha   90.00
_cell.angle_beta   90.00
_cell.angle_gamma   90.00
#
_symmetry.space_group_name_H-M   'P 1'
#
loop_
_entity.id
_entity.type
_entity.pdbx_description
1 polymer ?
#
loop_
_entity_poly.entity_id
_entity_poly.type
_entity_poly.pdbx_seq_one_letter_code
_entity_poly.pdbx_strand_id
1 'polypeptide(L)' 'MLRKVLHSKIHQATVTAARPDYVGSITIDRRLLDATGMRVSDA' A
#
# COMPACT_ATOMS: atom_id res chain seq x y z
N MET A 1 -27.83 2.86 3.31
CA MET A 1 -27.13 2.14 2.22
C MET A 1 -25.64 2.42 2.31
N LEU A 2 -24.78 1.41 2.18
CA LEU A 2 -23.32 1.59 2.24
C LEU A 2 -22.74 1.95 0.87
N ARG A 3 -21.73 2.82 0.84
CA ARG A 3 -21.02 3.23 -0.39
C ARG A 3 -19.56 2.82 -0.27
N LYS A 4 -18.99 2.28 -1.36
CA LYS A 4 -17.54 2.08 -1.46
C LYS A 4 -16.90 3.40 -1.90
N VAL A 5 -15.91 3.87 -1.15
CA VAL A 5 -15.15 5.08 -1.42
C VAL A 5 -13.65 4.75 -1.37
N LEU A 6 -12.82 5.60 -1.97
CA LEU A 6 -11.36 5.45 -1.87
C LEU A 6 -10.92 5.70 -0.42
N HIS A 7 -10.34 4.68 0.22
CA HIS A 7 -9.82 4.79 1.58
C HIS A 7 -8.52 5.60 1.63
N SER A 8 -7.54 5.27 0.78
CA SER A 8 -6.20 5.86 0.80
C SER A 8 -5.49 5.66 -0.55
N LYS A 9 -4.48 6.49 -0.83
CA LYS A 9 -3.63 6.38 -2.03
C LYS A 9 -2.19 6.83 -1.76
N ILE A 10 -1.23 6.20 -2.44
CA ILE A 10 0.12 6.72 -2.62
C ILE A 10 0.23 7.16 -4.08
N HIS A 11 0.32 8.46 -4.33
CA HIS A 11 0.35 8.99 -5.69
C HIS A 11 1.80 9.11 -6.18
N GLN A 12 2.07 8.66 -7.41
CA GLN A 12 3.39 8.74 -8.07
C GLN A 12 4.54 8.09 -7.29
N ALA A 13 4.28 6.95 -6.64
CA ALA A 13 5.36 6.16 -6.05
C ALA A 13 6.30 5.59 -7.12
N THR A 14 7.59 5.51 -6.79
CA THR A 14 8.59 4.81 -7.60
C THR A 14 8.74 3.37 -7.11
N VAL A 15 8.71 2.41 -8.03
CA VAL A 15 9.04 1.01 -7.70
C VAL A 15 10.51 0.92 -7.36
N THR A 16 10.82 0.42 -6.16
CA THR A 16 12.21 0.32 -5.67
C THR A 16 12.84 -1.05 -5.91
N ALA A 17 12.04 -2.12 -5.98
CA ALA A 17 12.51 -3.47 -6.24
C ALA A 17 11.42 -4.35 -6.87
N ALA A 18 11.83 -5.30 -7.71
CA ALA A 18 10.98 -6.36 -8.26
C ALA A 18 11.77 -7.68 -8.24
N ARG A 19 11.25 -8.66 -7.49
CA ARG A 19 11.93 -9.94 -7.23
C ARG A 19 10.98 -11.11 -7.55
N PRO A 20 11.23 -11.87 -8.64
CA PRO A 20 10.34 -12.97 -9.04
C PRO A 20 10.21 -14.10 -7.99
N ASP A 21 11.23 -14.27 -7.15
CA ASP A 21 11.32 -15.27 -6.09
C ASP A 21 10.67 -14.81 -4.76
N TYR A 22 10.31 -13.53 -4.64
CA TYR A 22 9.75 -13.00 -3.40
C TYR A 22 8.29 -13.42 -3.23
N VAL A 23 8.01 -14.15 -2.15
CA VAL A 23 6.67 -14.62 -1.80
C VAL A 23 6.03 -13.67 -0.79
N GLY A 24 4.90 -13.07 -1.16
CA GLY A 24 4.15 -12.17 -0.30
C GLY A 24 3.49 -11.03 -1.10
N SER A 25 2.90 -10.09 -0.37
CA SER A 25 2.41 -8.83 -0.94
C SER A 25 3.54 -7.80 -1.07
N ILE A 26 3.28 -6.64 -1.67
CA ILE A 26 4.30 -5.59 -1.81
C ILE A 26 4.76 -5.05 -0.44
N THR A 27 6.06 -4.77 -0.31
CA THR A 27 6.60 -4.05 0.85
C THR A 27 6.46 -2.55 0.63
N ILE A 28 5.94 -1.84 1.63
CA ILE A 28 5.77 -0.38 1.60
C ILE A 28 6.51 0.21 2.80
N ASP A 29 7.20 1.35 2.59
CA ASP A 29 7.83 2.11 3.68
C ASP A 29 6.78 2.44 4.75
N ARG A 30 7.09 2.15 6.02
CA ARG A 30 6.22 2.42 7.16
C ARG A 30 5.76 3.87 7.21
N ARG A 31 6.61 4.83 6.85
CA ARG A 31 6.28 6.25 6.83
C ARG A 31 5.18 6.59 5.83
N LEU A 32 5.14 5.90 4.69
CA LEU A 32 4.07 6.09 3.70
C LEU A 32 2.74 5.52 4.20
N LEU A 33 2.78 4.38 4.90
CA LEU A 33 1.57 3.81 5.53
C LEU A 33 0.99 4.79 6.56
N ASP A 34 1.84 5.30 7.46
CA ASP A 34 1.44 6.26 8.49
C ASP A 34 0.91 7.57 7.87
N ALA A 35 1.54 8.09 6.81
CA ALA A 35 1.13 9.32 6.14
C ALA A 35 -0.20 9.20 5.37
N THR A 36 -0.57 7.99 4.94
CA THR A 36 -1.76 7.75 4.12
C THR A 36 -2.92 7.13 4.89
N GLY A 37 -2.72 6.76 6.16
CA GLY A 37 -3.70 6.04 6.97
C GLY A 37 -3.90 4.58 6.54
N MET A 38 -2.99 4.03 5.73
CA MET A 38 -2.99 2.60 5.37
C MET A 38 -2.47 1.75 6.53
N ARG A 39 -3.06 0.56 6.72
CA ARG A 39 -2.58 -0.46 7.65
C ARG A 39 -2.00 -1.65 6.91
N VAL A 40 -1.14 -2.40 7.61
CA VAL A 40 -0.61 -3.67 7.09
C VAL A 40 -1.78 -4.63 6.90
N SER A 41 -1.84 -5.24 5.71
CA SER A 41 -2.92 -6.15 5.33
C SER A 41 -4.32 -5.51 5.40
N ASP A 42 -4.44 -4.23 5.03
CA ASP A 42 -5.75 -3.61 4.81
C ASP A 42 -6.60 -4.44 3.83
N ALA A 43 -7.88 -4.59 4.16
CA ALA A 43 -8.85 -5.46 3.49
C ALA A 43 -9.62 -4.77 2.36
#